data_AF-A0A2D7VPZ8-F1
#
_entry.id   AF-A0A2D7VPZ8-F1
#
_cell.length_a   1.000
_cell.length_b   1.000
_cell.length_c   1.000
_cell.angle_alpha   90.00
_cell.angle_beta   90.00
_cell.angle_gamma   90.00
#
_symmetry.space_group_name_H-M   'P 1'
#
loop_
_entity.id
_entity.type
_entity.pdbx_description
1 polymer ?
#
loop_
_entity_poly.entity_id
_entity_poly.type
_entity_poly.pdbx_seq_one_letter_code
_entity_poly.pdbx_strand_id
1 'polypeptide(L)'
;MYRGLLLASLVVISAPAMAGKVAELFSDGVFGVPWGATIEAVKRAHPEGEIKTYIGINNYVVPHAKPVLNITRQDTDITFTFNASQQMHAVGISFEGNEYTDVYRALSTHFGKPQTNANDSAIRWPVDAGISMYLVAIPSGFSMKPTLTIEYTEPFIDKSKEELGFN
;
A
#
# COMPACT_ATOMS: atom_id res chain seq x y z
N MET A 1 35.91 43.00 -14.46
CA MET A 1 35.76 41.60 -14.92
C MET A 1 35.28 40.71 -13.77
N TYR A 2 34.00 40.73 -13.35
CA TYR A 2 33.47 39.73 -12.40
C TYR A 2 31.94 39.62 -12.52
N ARG A 3 31.42 39.41 -13.75
CA ARG A 3 29.97 39.24 -14.02
C ARG A 3 29.55 37.78 -14.26
N GLY A 4 30.43 36.80 -14.03
CA GLY A 4 30.22 35.41 -14.45
C GLY A 4 30.39 34.36 -13.35
N LEU A 5 30.22 34.69 -12.07
CA LEU A 5 30.59 33.80 -10.97
C LEU A 5 29.51 33.62 -9.89
N LEU A 6 28.24 33.81 -10.25
CA LEU A 6 27.10 33.59 -9.34
C LEU A 6 26.14 32.49 -9.81
N LEU A 7 26.39 31.84 -10.95
CA LEU A 7 25.56 30.74 -11.46
C LEU A 7 26.05 29.32 -11.09
N ALA A 8 27.21 29.19 -10.44
CA ALA A 8 27.83 27.89 -10.17
C ALA A 8 27.48 27.29 -8.79
N SER A 9 26.71 28.00 -7.96
CA SER A 9 26.50 27.63 -6.55
C SER A 9 25.22 26.84 -6.28
N LEU A 10 24.41 26.57 -7.31
CA LEU A 10 23.14 25.85 -7.17
C LEU A 10 23.21 24.43 -7.75
N VAL A 11 24.33 23.74 -7.55
CA VAL A 11 24.33 22.27 -7.59
C VAL A 11 23.81 21.82 -6.23
N VAL A 12 22.49 21.85 -6.09
CA VAL A 12 21.81 21.17 -4.98
C VAL A 12 22.21 19.71 -5.10
N ILE A 13 22.97 19.24 -4.11
CA ILE A 13 23.30 17.85 -3.92
C ILE A 13 21.98 17.15 -3.60
N SER A 14 21.25 16.75 -4.63
CA SER A 14 20.16 15.79 -4.53
C SER A 14 20.82 14.46 -4.22
N ALA A 15 21.17 14.23 -2.95
CA ALA A 15 21.44 12.89 -2.49
C ALA A 15 20.20 12.07 -2.87
N PRO A 16 20.32 10.97 -3.62
CA PRO A 16 19.21 10.07 -3.75
C PRO A 16 18.88 9.65 -2.33
N ALA A 17 17.74 10.09 -1.80
CA ALA A 17 17.16 9.43 -0.65
C ALA A 17 17.06 7.98 -1.10
N MET A 18 17.89 7.09 -0.53
CA MET A 18 17.81 5.68 -0.82
C MET A 18 16.50 5.20 -0.22
N ALA A 19 15.41 5.40 -0.96
CA ALA A 19 14.17 4.68 -0.77
C ALA A 19 14.56 3.21 -0.71
N GLY A 20 14.13 2.51 0.34
CA GLY A 20 14.32 1.07 0.37
C GLY A 20 13.53 0.41 -0.76
N LYS A 21 13.68 -0.90 -0.88
CA LYS A 21 13.09 -1.69 -1.97
C LYS A 21 11.55 -1.64 -1.97
N VAL A 22 10.91 -1.35 -0.84
CA VAL A 22 9.45 -1.29 -0.74
C VAL A 22 8.98 0.05 -1.32
N ALA A 23 9.56 1.16 -0.86
CA ALA A 23 9.25 2.49 -1.36
C ALA A 23 9.57 2.63 -2.86
N GLU A 24 10.70 2.08 -3.33
CA GLU A 24 11.07 2.10 -4.75
C GLU A 24 10.00 1.45 -5.65
N LEU A 25 9.32 0.40 -5.17
CA LEU A 25 8.30 -0.32 -5.93
C LEU A 25 6.89 0.25 -5.78
N PHE A 26 6.60 0.91 -4.66
CA PHE A 26 5.22 1.27 -4.30
C PHE A 26 5.03 2.77 -4.01
N SER A 27 6.03 3.64 -4.22
CA SER A 27 5.89 5.09 -3.99
C SER A 27 4.73 5.71 -4.77
N ASP A 28 4.50 5.21 -5.99
CA ASP A 28 3.54 5.79 -6.94
C ASP A 28 2.16 5.14 -6.82
N GLY A 29 1.96 4.21 -5.88
CA GLY A 29 0.74 3.46 -5.69
C GLY A 29 0.85 1.99 -6.08
N VAL A 30 -0.30 1.32 -6.23
CA VAL A 30 -0.38 -0.13 -6.48
C VAL A 30 -1.47 -0.40 -7.54
N PHE A 31 -1.22 -1.36 -8.43
CA PHE A 31 -2.14 -1.72 -9.53
C PHE A 31 -2.59 -0.55 -10.41
N GLY A 32 -1.67 0.39 -10.68
CA GLY A 32 -1.93 1.55 -11.54
C GLY A 32 -2.82 2.61 -10.89
N VAL A 33 -3.06 2.53 -9.58
CA VAL A 33 -3.82 3.53 -8.82
C VAL A 33 -2.88 4.24 -7.85
N PRO A 34 -2.76 5.58 -7.93
CA PRO A 34 -1.88 6.34 -7.05
C PRO A 34 -2.46 6.46 -5.63
N TRP A 35 -1.57 6.58 -4.65
CA TRP A 35 -1.95 6.93 -3.28
C TRP A 35 -2.76 8.22 -3.24
N GLY A 36 -3.76 8.28 -2.35
CA GLY A 36 -4.64 9.44 -2.24
C GLY A 36 -5.76 9.48 -3.28
N ALA A 37 -5.83 8.54 -4.22
CA ALA A 37 -6.90 8.47 -5.21
C ALA A 37 -8.28 8.36 -4.56
N THR A 38 -9.28 9.04 -5.12
CA THR A 38 -10.68 8.90 -4.72
C THR A 38 -11.26 7.58 -5.23
N ILE A 39 -12.38 7.14 -4.65
CA ILE A 39 -13.04 5.90 -5.06
C ILE A 39 -13.49 5.93 -6.53
N GLU A 40 -13.86 7.09 -7.06
CA GLU A 40 -14.21 7.29 -8.47
C GLU A 40 -12.99 7.14 -9.39
N ALA A 41 -11.80 7.56 -8.93
CA ALA A 41 -10.57 7.34 -9.67
C ALA A 41 -10.22 5.85 -9.72
N VAL A 42 -10.37 5.13 -8.60
CA VAL A 42 -10.16 3.68 -8.54
C VAL A 42 -11.16 2.95 -9.45
N LYS A 43 -12.44 3.32 -9.40
CA LYS A 43 -13.49 2.76 -10.26
C LYS A 43 -13.24 2.99 -11.75
N ARG A 44 -12.63 4.12 -12.13
CA ARG A 44 -12.23 4.35 -13.53
C ARG A 44 -11.10 3.44 -13.98
N ALA A 45 -10.17 3.11 -13.08
CA ALA A 45 -9.05 2.22 -13.37
C ALA A 45 -9.47 0.74 -13.37
N HIS A 46 -10.41 0.36 -12.50
CA HIS A 46 -10.88 -1.02 -12.29
C HIS A 46 -12.42 -1.06 -12.27
N PRO A 47 -13.11 -0.89 -13.41
CA PRO A 47 -14.57 -0.75 -13.47
C PRO A 47 -15.37 -1.98 -13.03
N GLU A 48 -14.72 -3.15 -12.94
CA GLU A 48 -15.29 -4.42 -12.52
C GLU A 48 -15.46 -4.56 -11.00
N GLY A 49 -14.96 -3.61 -10.21
CA GLY A 49 -15.05 -3.67 -8.75
C GLY A 49 -16.38 -3.18 -8.18
N GLU A 50 -16.59 -3.51 -6.92
CA GLU A 50 -17.76 -3.14 -6.13
C GLU A 50 -17.39 -2.47 -4.81
N ILE A 51 -18.24 -1.55 -4.34
CA ILE A 51 -18.05 -0.90 -3.04
C ILE A 51 -18.56 -1.85 -1.96
N LYS A 52 -17.71 -2.15 -0.96
CA LYS A 52 -18.06 -2.85 0.27
C LYS A 52 -17.69 -2.00 1.47
N THR A 53 -18.55 -1.97 2.48
CA THR A 53 -18.27 -1.27 3.73
C THR A 53 -18.02 -2.29 4.84
N TYR A 54 -16.83 -2.26 5.41
CA TYR A 54 -16.44 -3.10 6.54
C TYR A 54 -16.18 -2.21 7.75
N ILE A 55 -16.94 -2.38 8.83
CA ILE A 55 -16.78 -1.60 10.08
C ILE A 55 -16.77 -0.08 9.81
N GLY A 56 -17.65 0.38 8.91
CA GLY A 56 -17.75 1.80 8.54
C GLY A 56 -16.65 2.31 7.59
N ILE A 57 -15.68 1.47 7.20
CA ILE A 57 -14.62 1.81 6.25
C ILE A 57 -15.07 1.39 4.85
N ASN A 58 -15.03 2.34 3.91
CA ASN A 58 -15.30 2.06 2.52
C ASN A 58 -14.11 1.34 1.89
N ASN A 59 -14.43 0.27 1.17
CA ASN A 59 -13.50 -0.54 0.42
C ASN A 59 -14.03 -0.69 -1.00
N TYR A 60 -13.14 -0.71 -1.98
CA TYR A 60 -13.47 -1.03 -3.36
C TYR A 60 -12.80 -2.36 -3.71
N VAL A 61 -13.62 -3.39 -3.91
CA VAL A 61 -13.18 -4.78 -4.07
C VAL A 61 -13.25 -5.16 -5.54
N VAL A 62 -12.13 -5.57 -6.10
CA VAL A 62 -11.94 -5.89 -7.52
C VAL A 62 -11.59 -7.37 -7.65
N PRO A 63 -12.42 -8.18 -8.32
CA PRO A 63 -12.05 -9.55 -8.65
C PRO A 63 -10.77 -9.57 -9.47
N HIS A 64 -9.74 -10.29 -9.03
CA HIS A 64 -8.43 -10.23 -9.67
C HIS A 64 -7.68 -11.56 -9.66
N ALA A 65 -7.81 -12.29 -10.77
CA ALA A 65 -7.18 -13.60 -10.96
C ALA A 65 -5.74 -13.54 -11.52
N LYS A 66 -5.17 -12.35 -11.78
CA LYS A 66 -3.80 -12.28 -12.29
C LYS A 66 -2.79 -12.66 -11.20
N PRO A 67 -1.68 -13.34 -11.57
CA PRO A 67 -0.65 -13.68 -10.60
C PRO A 67 -0.05 -12.46 -9.91
N VAL A 68 0.23 -12.60 -8.61
CA VAL A 68 0.97 -11.62 -7.81
C VAL A 68 2.12 -12.35 -7.14
N LEU A 69 3.33 -11.78 -7.17
CA LEU A 69 4.56 -12.45 -6.69
C LEU A 69 4.82 -13.81 -7.37
N ASN A 70 4.43 -13.97 -8.64
CA ASN A 70 4.44 -15.22 -9.39
C ASN A 70 3.60 -16.35 -8.77
N ILE A 71 2.65 -16.02 -7.89
CA ILE A 71 1.69 -16.95 -7.32
C ILE A 71 0.40 -16.81 -8.12
N THR A 72 -0.04 -17.90 -8.74
CA THR A 72 -1.33 -17.98 -9.43
C THR A 72 -2.46 -17.81 -8.41
N ARG A 73 -3.50 -17.09 -8.79
CA ARG A 73 -4.63 -16.74 -7.93
C ARG A 73 -5.92 -17.04 -8.68
N GLN A 74 -6.86 -17.77 -8.09
CA GLN A 74 -8.23 -17.95 -8.58
C GLN A 74 -9.20 -17.48 -7.50
N ASP A 75 -10.35 -16.94 -7.89
CA ASP A 75 -11.42 -16.53 -6.97
C ASP A 75 -10.95 -15.67 -5.78
N THR A 76 -10.03 -14.75 -6.06
CA THR A 76 -9.49 -13.80 -5.07
C THR A 76 -9.59 -12.38 -5.58
N ASP A 77 -9.57 -11.46 -4.62
CA ASP A 77 -9.82 -10.05 -4.87
C ASP A 77 -8.60 -9.20 -4.51
N ILE A 78 -8.56 -8.01 -5.09
CA ILE A 78 -7.80 -6.86 -4.59
C ILE A 78 -8.78 -5.92 -3.91
N THR A 79 -8.43 -5.44 -2.73
CA THR A 79 -9.24 -4.51 -1.95
C THR A 79 -8.52 -3.19 -1.82
N PHE A 80 -9.07 -2.12 -2.37
CA PHE A 80 -8.61 -0.76 -2.16
C PHE A 80 -9.35 -0.16 -0.96
N THR A 81 -8.63 0.30 0.06
CA THR A 81 -9.19 0.81 1.32
C THR A 81 -9.01 2.32 1.42
N PHE A 82 -10.08 3.01 1.84
CA PHE A 82 -10.14 4.47 1.88
C PHE A 82 -10.18 4.98 3.32
N ASN A 83 -9.46 6.08 3.57
CA ASN A 83 -9.43 6.74 4.87
C ASN A 83 -10.71 7.57 5.11
N ALA A 84 -10.77 8.26 6.25
CA ALA A 84 -11.92 9.12 6.60
C ALA A 84 -12.13 10.31 5.63
N SER A 85 -11.08 10.74 4.92
CA SER A 85 -11.15 11.75 3.85
C SER A 85 -11.46 11.16 2.48
N GLN A 86 -11.87 9.89 2.39
CA GLN A 86 -12.19 9.17 1.16
C GLN A 86 -11.02 9.05 0.17
N GLN A 87 -9.80 9.02 0.69
CA GLN A 87 -8.57 8.86 -0.06
C GLN A 87 -8.02 7.46 0.14
N MET A 88 -7.63 6.81 -0.95
CA MET A 88 -7.03 5.48 -0.92
C MET A 88 -5.69 5.52 -0.19
N HIS A 89 -5.56 4.73 0.88
CA HIS A 89 -4.32 4.64 1.65
C HIS A 89 -3.78 3.21 1.77
N ALA A 90 -4.59 2.18 1.51
CA ALA A 90 -4.14 0.80 1.59
C ALA A 90 -4.72 -0.07 0.48
N VAL A 91 -3.96 -1.11 0.12
CA VAL A 91 -4.35 -2.12 -0.85
C VAL A 91 -4.10 -3.50 -0.25
N GLY A 92 -5.16 -4.30 -0.11
CA GLY A 92 -5.13 -5.69 0.30
C GLY A 92 -5.19 -6.65 -0.90
N ILE A 93 -4.37 -7.68 -0.89
CA ILE A 93 -4.27 -8.70 -1.94
C ILE A 93 -4.52 -10.05 -1.30
N SER A 94 -5.65 -10.67 -1.60
CA SER A 94 -6.05 -11.97 -1.02
C SER A 94 -5.52 -13.14 -1.84
N PHE A 95 -5.16 -14.27 -1.21
CA PHE A 95 -4.86 -15.55 -1.88
C PHE A 95 -5.78 -16.67 -1.35
N GLU A 96 -5.74 -17.89 -1.91
CA GLU A 96 -6.78 -18.92 -1.71
C GLU A 96 -6.76 -19.61 -0.33
N GLY A 97 -5.66 -19.51 0.42
CA GLY A 97 -5.58 -19.94 1.82
C GLY A 97 -4.35 -20.78 2.15
N ASN A 98 -3.96 -21.68 1.23
CA ASN A 98 -2.84 -22.60 1.42
C ASN A 98 -1.47 -21.96 1.05
N GLU A 99 -1.46 -20.77 0.46
CA GLU A 99 -0.26 -20.12 -0.07
C GLU A 99 0.44 -19.22 0.95
N TYR A 100 0.01 -19.17 2.22
CA TYR A 100 0.61 -18.27 3.22
C TYR A 100 2.15 -18.39 3.25
N THR A 101 2.66 -19.63 3.27
CA THR A 101 4.10 -19.92 3.26
C THR A 101 4.78 -19.45 1.97
N ASP A 102 4.11 -19.58 0.83
CA ASP A 102 4.67 -19.19 -0.48
C ASP A 102 4.69 -17.67 -0.63
N VAL A 103 3.63 -16.98 -0.19
CA VAL A 103 3.57 -15.52 -0.11
C VAL A 103 4.67 -15.02 0.83
N TYR A 104 4.79 -15.60 2.03
CA TYR A 104 5.84 -15.25 2.97
C TYR A 104 7.25 -15.45 2.38
N ARG A 105 7.50 -16.57 1.70
CA ARG A 105 8.79 -16.86 1.07
C ARG A 105 9.09 -15.87 -0.05
N ALA A 106 8.10 -15.55 -0.88
CA ALA A 106 8.25 -14.57 -1.95
C ALA A 106 8.58 -13.18 -1.39
N LEU A 107 7.82 -12.71 -0.40
CA LEU A 107 8.08 -11.43 0.28
C LEU A 107 9.46 -11.42 0.92
N SER A 108 9.86 -12.51 1.60
CA SER A 108 11.17 -12.63 2.22
C SER A 108 12.32 -12.58 1.21
N THR A 109 12.10 -13.13 0.03
CA THR A 109 13.08 -13.16 -1.06
C THR A 109 13.28 -11.77 -1.66
N HIS A 110 12.20 -11.02 -1.87
CA HIS A 110 12.27 -9.71 -2.52
C HIS A 110 12.60 -8.57 -1.54
N PHE A 111 12.06 -8.61 -0.33
CA PHE A 111 12.08 -7.50 0.64
C PHE A 111 12.88 -7.80 1.92
N GLY A 112 13.47 -9.00 2.04
CA GLY A 112 14.26 -9.38 3.21
C GLY A 112 13.39 -9.85 4.38
N LYS A 113 13.95 -9.86 5.59
CA LYS A 113 13.26 -10.42 6.77
C LYS A 113 12.22 -9.45 7.34
N PRO A 114 11.07 -9.94 7.80
CA PRO A 114 10.12 -9.13 8.53
C PRO A 114 10.66 -8.71 9.90
N GLN A 115 10.04 -7.68 10.47
CA GLN A 115 10.13 -7.35 11.88
C GLN A 115 9.29 -8.35 12.68
N THR A 116 9.89 -9.00 13.67
CA THR A 116 9.19 -9.94 14.53
C THR A 116 8.70 -9.22 15.77
N ASN A 117 7.38 -9.19 15.96
CA ASN A 117 6.75 -8.83 17.22
C ASN A 117 5.85 -9.99 17.64
N ALA A 118 6.15 -10.63 18.77
CA ALA A 118 5.44 -11.82 19.24
C ALA A 118 3.95 -11.57 19.53
N ASN A 119 3.55 -10.31 19.67
CA ASN A 119 2.17 -9.91 19.97
C ASN A 119 1.38 -9.42 18.74
N ASP A 120 1.99 -9.39 17.55
CA ASP A 120 1.30 -8.95 16.32
C ASP A 120 0.70 -10.17 15.59
N SER A 121 -0.57 -10.08 15.20
CA SER A 121 -1.22 -11.09 14.36
C SER A 121 -0.81 -10.98 12.89
N ALA A 122 -0.13 -9.90 12.51
CA ALA A 122 0.45 -9.70 11.19
C ALA A 122 1.98 -9.81 11.21
N ILE A 123 2.53 -10.34 10.12
CA ILE A 123 3.97 -10.30 9.83
C ILE A 123 4.26 -9.01 9.06
N ARG A 124 5.05 -8.11 9.64
CA ARG A 124 5.36 -6.79 9.07
C ARG A 124 6.77 -6.68 8.53
N TRP A 125 6.96 -6.03 7.40
CA TRP A 125 8.26 -5.55 6.95
C TRP A 125 8.53 -4.15 7.53
N PRO A 126 9.81 -3.74 7.67
CA PRO A 126 10.13 -2.37 8.09
C PRO A 126 9.42 -1.33 7.23
N VAL A 127 8.87 -0.31 7.86
CA VAL A 127 8.30 0.85 7.15
C VAL A 127 9.40 1.54 6.38
N ASP A 128 9.11 1.89 5.13
CA ASP A 128 10.06 2.43 4.17
C ASP A 128 9.46 3.64 3.46
N ALA A 129 9.99 4.83 3.75
CA ALA A 129 9.51 6.12 3.24
C ALA A 129 7.98 6.29 3.30
N GLY A 130 7.37 5.92 4.44
CA GLY A 130 5.92 6.02 4.63
C GLY A 130 5.12 4.84 4.08
N ILE A 131 5.75 3.86 3.42
CA ILE A 131 5.09 2.63 2.97
C ILE A 131 5.25 1.52 4.02
N SER A 132 4.13 1.00 4.49
CA SER A 132 4.03 -0.19 5.34
C SER A 132 3.59 -1.38 4.50
N MET A 133 4.16 -2.55 4.78
CA MET A 133 3.80 -3.80 4.11
C MET A 133 3.68 -4.92 5.14
N TYR A 134 2.58 -5.66 5.10
CA TYR A 134 2.35 -6.75 6.04
C TYR A 134 1.51 -7.89 5.47
N LEU A 135 1.71 -9.08 6.03
CA LEU A 135 0.99 -10.29 5.70
C LEU A 135 0.17 -10.73 6.90
N VAL A 136 -1.15 -10.84 6.73
CA VAL A 136 -2.09 -11.28 7.77
C VAL A 136 -2.97 -12.40 7.24
N ALA A 137 -3.39 -13.32 8.10
CA ALA A 137 -4.40 -14.32 7.75
C ALA A 137 -5.78 -13.80 8.17
N ILE A 138 -6.68 -13.62 7.19
CA ILE A 138 -8.03 -13.09 7.43
C ILE A 138 -9.04 -14.24 7.30
N PRO A 139 -9.94 -14.43 8.29
CA PRO A 139 -11.03 -15.40 8.17
C PRO A 139 -11.95 -15.08 6.97
N SER A 140 -12.24 -16.08 6.14
CA SER A 140 -13.14 -15.96 4.99
C SER A 140 -13.98 -17.23 4.86
N GLY A 141 -15.21 -17.21 5.37
CA GLY A 141 -16.07 -18.40 5.41
C GLY A 141 -15.47 -19.50 6.30
N PHE A 142 -15.14 -20.64 5.70
CA PHE A 142 -14.56 -21.81 6.38
C PHE A 142 -13.03 -21.92 6.23
N SER A 143 -12.36 -20.92 5.63
CA SER A 143 -10.91 -20.90 5.48
C SER A 143 -10.28 -19.60 6.01
N MET A 144 -8.96 -19.63 6.18
CA MET A 144 -8.14 -18.44 6.44
C MET A 144 -7.46 -18.06 5.14
N LYS A 145 -7.67 -16.84 4.65
CA LYS A 145 -7.01 -16.34 3.44
C LYS A 145 -5.80 -15.48 3.82
N PRO A 146 -4.59 -15.80 3.35
CA PRO A 146 -3.47 -14.86 3.46
C PRO A 146 -3.81 -13.60 2.69
N THR A 147 -3.57 -12.46 3.30
CA THR A 147 -3.77 -11.14 2.72
C THR A 147 -2.49 -10.35 2.87
N LEU A 148 -1.86 -10.04 1.75
CA LEU A 148 -0.76 -9.07 1.69
C LEU A 148 -1.39 -7.67 1.64
N THR A 149 -1.05 -6.82 2.59
CA THR A 149 -1.44 -5.42 2.59
C THR A 149 -0.23 -4.53 2.36
N ILE A 150 -0.39 -3.56 1.46
CA ILE A 150 0.54 -2.46 1.23
C ILE A 150 -0.21 -1.18 1.58
N GLU A 151 0.38 -0.34 2.40
CA GLU A 151 -0.26 0.85 2.96
C GLU A 151 0.67 2.06 2.90
N TYR A 152 0.13 3.19 2.45
CA TYR A 152 0.72 4.51 2.62
C TYR A 152 0.28 5.07 3.98
N THR A 153 1.25 5.20 4.88
CA THR A 153 1.02 5.55 6.30
C THR A 153 1.14 7.05 6.58
N GLU A 154 1.71 7.82 5.67
CA GLU A 154 1.80 9.27 5.84
C GLU A 154 0.41 9.90 5.66
N PRO A 155 0.04 10.89 6.48
CA PRO A 155 -1.26 11.51 6.42
C PRO A 155 -1.41 12.34 5.13
N PHE A 156 -2.56 12.20 4.48
CA PHE A 156 -3.02 13.13 3.47
C PHE A 156 -3.60 14.35 4.18
N ILE A 157 -2.75 15.28 4.61
CA ILE A 157 -3.20 16.49 5.31
C ILE A 157 -3.78 17.45 4.29
N ASP A 158 -5.11 17.52 4.24
CA ASP A 158 -5.86 18.45 3.40
C ASP A 158 -6.73 19.44 4.21
N LYS A 159 -6.75 19.31 5.54
CA LYS A 159 -7.53 20.13 6.46
C LYS A 159 -6.66 20.91 7.44
N SER A 160 -7.07 22.12 7.73
CA SER A 160 -6.52 22.96 8.80
C SER A 160 -6.88 22.43 10.20
N LYS A 161 -6.20 22.94 11.24
CA LYS A 161 -6.50 22.59 12.64
C LYS A 161 -7.93 22.97 13.00
N GLU A 162 -8.36 24.13 12.53
CA GLU A 162 -9.68 24.70 12.75
C GLU A 162 -10.77 23.84 12.09
N GLU A 163 -10.55 23.37 10.85
CA GLU A 163 -11.47 22.43 10.18
C GLU A 163 -11.56 21.07 10.86
N LEU A 164 -10.50 20.68 11.58
CA LEU A 164 -10.49 19.48 12.42
C LEU A 164 -11.04 19.73 13.83
N GLY A 165 -11.45 20.97 14.15
CA GLY A 165 -12.01 21.34 15.45
C GLY A 165 -10.98 21.57 16.56
N PHE A 166 -9.70 21.71 16.21
CA PHE A 166 -8.64 22.10 17.15
C PHE A 166 -8.45 23.62 17.13
N ASN A 167 -8.46 24.23 18.33
CA ASN A 167 -8.11 25.64 18.54
C ASN A 167 -6.60 25.83 18.67
#